data_AF-A0A2V9C4I4-F1
#
_entry.id   AF-A0A2V9C4I4-F1
#
_cell.length_a   1.000
_cell.length_b   1.000
_cell.length_c   1.000
_cell.angle_alpha   90.00
_cell.angle_beta   90.00
_cell.angle_gamma   90.00
#
_symmetry.space_group_name_H-M   'P 1'
#
loop_
_entity.id
_entity.type
_entity.pdbx_description
1 polymer ?
#
loop_
_entity_poly.entity_id
_entity_poly.type
_entity_poly.pdbx_seq_one_letter_code
_entity_poly.pdbx_strand_id
1 'polypeptide(L)'
;MASVRHKWLGKDFTMRFRHSWVLAIALVGTNIQTTRAQEGLTPGQIEKPSDSQQPSMRGMQMPACAEANKRVMQHDHDSMAMLPEDFVQYTLSHTGSGTSAQPVSTPAPMLMTMKGSWMLMFHANVFILDEQQSSPRGGDKFFSTNWFMPMAQRKLGQGVFTTRVMLSLEPATVANRRYPLLFQQGETAFGVPIADGQHPHDFIMELAVLYDLKLGEKSLLSFYFAPTGDPAIGPAAYAHRASASENPVGTLGHHQEDSTHIADDVVTVGFTHGIARVEASGFHGREPDEFRWGIDQGKIDSWSTRLTMEPGKNWSGQYSYARIASPEALFPGEDQERMTASVMYNRPFHEGSWANTLLWGRTRSLQDNSIFNSYTFESTARFRARNHLWTRIESAQRSNELILGESPLPPGLRRASGRRSRVPATSSVLGPSEVTG
;
A
#
# COMPACT_ATOMS: atom_id res chain seq x y z
N MET A 1 -7.90 19.21 -59.67
CA MET A 1 -8.97 20.05 -60.27
C MET A 1 -10.19 19.17 -60.45
N ALA A 2 -11.16 19.29 -59.53
CA ALA A 2 -12.54 19.79 -59.78
C ALA A 2 -13.41 18.79 -60.57
N SER A 3 -14.68 18.52 -60.31
CA SER A 3 -15.68 18.90 -59.30
C SER A 3 -16.92 18.12 -59.74
N VAL A 4 -17.60 17.37 -58.87
CA VAL A 4 -18.89 16.73 -59.22
C VAL A 4 -19.99 17.15 -58.25
N ARG A 5 -21.17 17.35 -58.84
CA ARG A 5 -22.33 18.14 -58.45
C ARG A 5 -23.22 17.55 -57.34
N HIS A 6 -23.94 18.46 -56.69
CA HIS A 6 -25.06 18.33 -55.75
C HIS A 6 -26.26 17.47 -56.20
N LYS A 7 -26.96 16.89 -55.21
CA LYS A 7 -28.39 17.09 -54.75
C LYS A 7 -28.76 15.90 -53.81
N TRP A 8 -29.62 15.91 -52.79
CA TRP A 8 -30.47 16.86 -52.05
C TRP A 8 -30.99 16.15 -50.75
N LEU A 9 -31.59 16.92 -49.82
CA LEU A 9 -32.35 16.57 -48.59
C LEU A 9 -31.53 16.05 -47.38
N GLY A 10 -31.57 16.60 -46.17
CA GLY A 10 -32.51 17.52 -45.53
C GLY A 10 -32.84 16.96 -44.14
N LYS A 11 -32.35 17.62 -43.08
CA LYS A 11 -32.98 17.79 -41.74
C LYS A 11 -31.92 18.29 -40.76
N ASP A 12 -32.17 19.50 -40.26
CA ASP A 12 -31.46 20.12 -39.15
C ASP A 12 -31.56 19.24 -37.90
N PHE A 13 -30.41 18.83 -37.35
CA PHE A 13 -30.32 18.33 -35.98
C PHE A 13 -29.59 19.36 -35.14
N THR A 14 -30.37 20.22 -34.49
CA THR A 14 -29.88 21.15 -33.47
C THR A 14 -29.73 20.41 -32.15
N MET A 15 -28.48 20.14 -31.74
CA MET A 15 -28.19 19.54 -30.44
C MET A 15 -28.24 20.64 -29.36
N ARG A 16 -29.38 20.73 -28.66
CA ARG A 16 -29.53 21.56 -27.46
C ARG A 16 -28.90 20.84 -26.26
N PHE A 17 -27.81 21.38 -25.70
CA PHE A 17 -27.30 20.96 -24.40
C PHE A 17 -28.25 21.46 -23.30
N ARG A 18 -29.08 20.57 -22.72
CA ARG A 18 -29.77 20.83 -21.45
C ARG A 18 -28.85 20.41 -20.31
N HIS A 19 -28.24 21.40 -19.66
CA HIS A 19 -27.55 21.23 -18.39
C HIS A 19 -28.58 20.77 -17.34
N SER A 20 -28.41 19.58 -16.80
CA SER A 20 -29.07 19.15 -15.57
C SER A 20 -27.98 18.74 -14.60
N TRP A 21 -27.77 19.63 -13.63
CA TRP A 21 -26.85 19.46 -12.51
C TRP A 21 -27.27 18.24 -11.70
N VAL A 22 -26.37 17.27 -11.55
CA VAL A 22 -26.50 16.25 -10.50
C VAL A 22 -25.83 16.81 -9.26
N LEU A 23 -26.66 17.01 -8.24
CA LEU A 23 -26.32 17.46 -6.90
C LEU A 23 -25.38 16.43 -6.26
N ALA A 24 -24.10 16.75 -6.12
CA ALA A 24 -23.20 15.99 -5.25
C ALA A 24 -23.46 16.45 -3.81
N ILE A 25 -24.12 15.60 -3.01
CA ILE A 25 -24.20 15.82 -1.56
C ILE A 25 -22.83 15.44 -0.98
N ALA A 26 -22.07 16.47 -0.60
CA ALA A 26 -20.89 16.31 0.23
C ALA A 26 -21.34 15.94 1.66
N LEU A 27 -21.13 14.69 2.06
CA LEU A 27 -21.15 14.31 3.46
C LEU A 27 -19.82 14.77 4.08
N VAL A 28 -19.86 15.90 4.78
CA VAL A 28 -18.77 16.34 5.65
C VAL A 28 -18.79 15.44 6.89
N GLY A 29 -17.93 14.43 6.91
CA GLY A 29 -17.60 13.69 8.12
C GLY A 29 -16.68 14.55 9.00
N THR A 30 -17.24 15.23 10.00
CA THR A 30 -16.42 15.84 11.06
C THR A 30 -15.94 14.75 12.02
N ASN A 31 -14.68 14.35 11.93
CA ASN A 31 -14.02 13.61 12.99
C ASN A 31 -13.67 14.57 14.15
N ILE A 32 -14.50 14.59 15.19
CA ILE A 32 -14.16 15.24 16.46
C ILE A 32 -13.47 14.20 17.35
N GLN A 33 -12.14 14.12 17.26
CA GLN A 33 -11.34 13.53 18.33
C GLN A 33 -11.04 14.62 19.37
N THR A 34 -11.64 14.48 20.55
CA THR A 34 -11.33 15.29 21.73
C THR A 34 -10.12 14.68 22.44
N THR A 35 -8.93 15.18 22.15
CA THR A 35 -7.77 15.00 23.03
C THR A 35 -7.80 16.15 24.05
N ARG A 36 -8.00 15.85 25.33
CA ARG A 36 -7.81 16.83 26.40
C ARG A 36 -6.33 17.24 26.42
N ALA A 37 -6.07 18.48 26.03
CA ALA A 37 -4.78 19.12 26.30
C ALA A 37 -4.69 19.42 27.80
N GLN A 38 -3.60 18.97 28.44
CA GLN A 38 -3.21 19.49 29.75
C GLN A 38 -2.85 20.96 29.62
N GLU A 39 -3.48 21.79 30.45
CA GLU A 39 -3.20 23.22 30.59
C GLU A 39 -1.78 23.43 31.15
N GLY A 40 -1.06 24.41 30.59
CA GLY A 40 0.27 24.77 31.05
C GLY A 40 0.89 25.98 30.33
N LEU A 41 0.44 27.18 30.73
CA LEU A 41 1.14 28.47 30.74
C LEU A 41 1.37 29.25 29.42
N THR A 42 0.62 30.35 29.30
CA THR A 42 0.77 31.49 28.39
C THR A 42 2.05 32.32 28.62
N PRO A 43 2.71 32.86 27.58
CA PRO A 43 3.75 33.88 27.73
C PRO A 43 3.15 35.28 27.89
N GLY A 44 3.46 35.95 29.01
CA GLY A 44 3.22 37.38 29.20
C GLY A 44 4.34 38.22 28.59
N GLN A 45 3.96 39.21 27.80
CA GLN A 45 4.78 40.37 27.43
C GLN A 45 5.20 41.14 28.68
N ILE A 46 6.38 41.81 28.67
CA ILE A 46 6.63 43.16 29.23
C ILE A 46 8.07 43.64 28.87
N GLU A 47 8.09 44.77 28.15
CA GLU A 47 8.96 45.97 28.13
C GLU A 47 10.50 45.97 28.34
N LYS A 48 11.14 46.84 27.53
CA LYS A 48 12.48 47.46 27.73
C LYS A 48 12.44 48.54 28.82
N PRO A 49 13.56 48.79 29.53
CA PRO A 49 14.26 50.10 29.46
C PRO A 49 15.82 49.95 29.58
N SER A 50 16.68 50.65 28.82
CA SER A 50 17.22 52.03 28.89
C SER A 50 18.67 52.09 29.40
N ASP A 51 19.50 52.91 28.74
CA ASP A 51 20.92 53.22 29.01
C ASP A 51 21.23 53.69 30.45
N SER A 52 22.43 53.35 30.96
CA SER A 52 23.37 54.31 31.58
C SER A 52 24.70 53.69 32.06
N GLN A 53 25.79 54.32 31.61
CA GLN A 53 27.04 54.66 32.32
C GLN A 53 28.03 53.58 32.82
N GLN A 54 29.25 53.65 32.26
CA GLN A 54 30.51 53.16 32.82
C GLN A 54 30.89 53.87 34.13
N PRO A 55 31.83 53.30 34.92
CA PRO A 55 33.18 53.85 34.87
C PRO A 55 34.32 52.82 34.77
N SER A 56 35.45 53.36 34.34
CA SER A 56 36.78 52.79 34.08
C SER A 56 37.41 51.98 35.21
N MET A 57 38.23 50.99 34.85
CA MET A 57 39.60 50.81 35.38
C MET A 57 40.50 50.10 34.35
N ARG A 58 41.79 50.39 34.47
CA ARG A 58 42.84 50.35 33.45
C ARG A 58 43.86 49.25 33.78
N GLY A 59 44.29 48.51 32.76
CA GLY A 59 45.65 47.93 32.65
C GLY A 59 45.88 46.51 33.19
N MET A 60 46.20 45.57 32.30
CA MET A 60 47.51 44.89 32.31
C MET A 60 47.69 44.00 31.06
N GLN A 61 48.94 43.93 30.63
CA GLN A 61 49.47 43.33 29.41
C GLN A 61 49.56 41.78 29.46
N MET A 62 49.55 41.19 28.25
CA MET A 62 49.72 39.77 27.87
C MET A 62 51.00 39.10 28.42
N PRO A 63 51.10 37.76 28.43
CA PRO A 63 51.65 37.05 27.26
C PRO A 63 50.95 35.72 26.90
N ALA A 64 51.15 35.31 25.66
CA ALA A 64 50.76 34.03 25.07
C ALA A 64 51.59 32.85 25.63
N CYS A 65 50.97 31.65 25.68
CA CYS A 65 51.61 30.38 25.34
C CYS A 65 50.58 29.26 25.14
N ALA A 66 50.81 28.52 24.06
CA ALA A 66 50.26 27.25 23.60
C ALA A 66 49.46 26.36 24.57
N GLU A 67 48.35 25.79 24.07
CA GLU A 67 48.26 24.33 23.93
C GLU A 67 47.14 23.92 22.97
N ALA A 68 47.51 23.12 21.99
CA ALA A 68 46.63 22.51 21.02
C ALA A 68 45.75 21.46 21.71
N ASN A 69 44.47 21.75 21.89
CA ASN A 69 43.50 20.76 22.28
C ASN A 69 42.51 20.55 21.12
N LYS A 70 42.87 19.66 20.19
CA LYS A 70 41.93 19.06 19.26
C LYS A 70 40.94 18.22 20.08
N ARG A 71 39.88 18.85 20.58
CA ARG A 71 38.67 18.13 20.94
C ARG A 71 38.12 17.52 19.66
N VAL A 72 38.37 16.23 19.49
CA VAL A 72 37.58 15.36 18.62
C VAL A 72 36.12 15.55 19.06
N MET A 73 35.37 16.30 18.25
CA MET A 73 33.92 16.37 18.37
C MET A 73 33.41 14.95 18.08
N GLN A 74 33.15 14.23 19.15
CA GLN A 74 32.48 12.95 19.14
C GLN A 74 31.05 13.21 18.67
N HIS A 75 30.82 13.08 17.36
CA HIS A 75 29.49 13.05 16.77
C HIS A 75 28.81 11.72 17.15
N ASP A 76 28.42 11.59 18.41
CA ASP A 76 27.45 10.61 18.87
C ASP A 76 26.17 11.39 19.18
N HIS A 77 25.42 11.72 18.13
CA HIS A 77 24.10 12.34 18.25
C HIS A 77 23.06 11.37 17.69
N ASP A 78 22.26 10.82 18.60
CA ASP A 78 20.81 10.55 18.53
C ASP A 78 20.16 10.55 17.14
N SER A 79 20.61 9.65 16.26
CA SER A 79 20.19 9.60 14.85
C SER A 79 18.87 8.86 14.61
N MET A 80 18.17 8.44 15.66
CA MET A 80 17.06 7.50 15.52
C MET A 80 15.68 8.19 15.52
N ALA A 81 15.56 9.44 15.96
CA ALA A 81 14.25 10.14 16.07
C ALA A 81 14.01 11.24 15.01
N MET A 82 14.88 11.36 14.01
CA MET A 82 14.73 12.38 12.97
C MET A 82 13.95 11.84 11.78
N LEU A 83 13.15 12.72 11.16
CA LEU A 83 12.59 12.45 9.84
C LEU A 83 13.75 12.16 8.87
N PRO A 84 13.65 11.13 8.01
CA PRO A 84 14.67 10.85 7.02
C PRO A 84 15.00 12.07 6.16
N GLU A 85 16.30 12.35 5.98
CA GLU A 85 16.75 13.46 5.12
C GLU A 85 17.14 12.99 3.71
N ASP A 86 17.42 11.69 3.56
CA ASP A 86 17.83 11.07 2.31
C ASP A 86 17.29 9.63 2.20
N PHE A 87 17.48 9.00 1.04
CA PHE A 87 16.94 7.68 0.76
C PHE A 87 17.60 6.54 1.57
N VAL A 88 18.86 6.72 1.98
CA VAL A 88 19.55 5.74 2.84
C VAL A 88 18.97 5.77 4.25
N GLN A 89 18.74 6.97 4.79
CA GLN A 89 18.06 7.16 6.07
C GLN A 89 16.61 6.68 6.01
N TYR A 90 15.91 6.93 4.89
CA TYR A 90 14.56 6.42 4.69
C TYR A 90 14.55 4.89 4.73
N THR A 91 15.47 4.24 4.01
CA THR A 91 15.61 2.79 4.04
C THR A 91 15.86 2.26 5.46
N LEU A 92 16.70 2.93 6.25
CA LEU A 92 16.99 2.54 7.64
C LEU A 92 15.80 2.72 8.59
N SER A 93 14.86 3.59 8.24
CA SER A 93 13.69 3.88 9.09
C SER A 93 12.64 2.77 9.07
N HIS A 94 12.64 1.91 8.04
CA HIS A 94 11.66 0.82 7.84
C HIS A 94 10.20 1.25 8.03
N THR A 95 9.86 2.43 7.50
CA THR A 95 8.53 3.04 7.63
C THR A 95 7.50 2.51 6.62
N GLY A 96 7.95 1.84 5.54
CA GLY A 96 7.11 1.25 4.49
C GLY A 96 6.72 -0.21 4.73
N SER A 97 5.92 -0.78 3.83
CA SER A 97 5.63 -2.22 3.78
C SER A 97 6.87 -2.99 3.32
N GLY A 98 7.18 -4.15 3.92
CA GLY A 98 8.33 -4.95 3.50
C GLY A 98 9.62 -4.16 3.42
N THR A 99 10.22 -4.19 2.23
CA THR A 99 11.37 -3.37 1.87
C THR A 99 11.06 -2.25 0.88
N SER A 100 9.77 -1.98 0.64
CA SER A 100 9.30 -0.96 -0.31
C SER A 100 9.66 0.46 0.13
N ALA A 101 9.58 1.41 -0.82
CA ALA A 101 9.83 2.81 -0.53
C ALA A 101 8.70 3.72 -1.00
N GLN A 102 8.37 4.68 -0.14
CA GLN A 102 7.59 5.87 -0.45
C GLN A 102 8.54 7.07 -0.41
N PRO A 103 8.19 8.21 -1.02
CA PRO A 103 9.05 9.38 -1.01
C PRO A 103 9.54 9.73 0.39
N VAL A 104 10.82 10.06 0.57
CA VAL A 104 11.44 10.48 1.85
C VAL A 104 10.58 11.49 2.64
N SER A 105 9.90 12.39 1.95
CA SER A 105 9.07 13.44 2.56
C SER A 105 7.72 12.95 3.10
N THR A 106 7.37 11.68 2.88
CA THR A 106 6.12 11.07 3.31
C THR A 106 6.09 10.97 4.84
N PRO A 107 5.10 11.57 5.51
CA PRO A 107 4.98 11.44 6.95
C PRO A 107 4.72 9.98 7.34
N ALA A 108 5.44 9.48 8.34
CA ALA A 108 5.18 8.18 8.96
C ALA A 108 4.60 8.39 10.38
N PRO A 109 3.26 8.35 10.54
CA PRO A 109 2.61 8.63 11.82
C PRO A 109 2.78 7.44 12.78
N MET A 110 3.93 7.39 13.45
CA MET A 110 4.27 6.34 14.41
C MET A 110 4.50 6.89 15.80
N LEU A 111 4.12 6.11 16.82
CA LEU A 111 4.58 6.32 18.17
C LEU A 111 6.00 5.78 18.27
N MET A 112 6.94 6.58 18.78
CA MET A 112 8.34 6.18 18.92
C MET A 112 8.84 6.48 20.33
N THR A 113 9.57 5.55 20.93
CA THR A 113 10.19 5.76 22.25
C THR A 113 11.50 5.02 22.38
N MET A 114 12.43 5.59 23.13
CA MET A 114 13.71 4.96 23.45
C MET A 114 13.62 4.21 24.79
N LYS A 115 13.97 2.93 24.79
CA LYS A 115 14.13 2.10 26.00
C LYS A 115 15.53 1.50 26.02
N GLY A 116 16.44 2.17 26.74
CA GLY A 116 17.87 1.84 26.69
C GLY A 116 18.39 2.02 25.27
N SER A 117 19.01 0.97 24.71
CA SER A 117 19.53 0.98 23.33
C SER A 117 18.50 0.63 22.25
N TRP A 118 17.24 0.40 22.63
CA TRP A 118 16.17 0.06 21.70
C TRP A 118 15.29 1.26 21.39
N MET A 119 15.07 1.50 20.11
CA MET A 119 13.98 2.30 19.59
C MET A 119 12.76 1.38 19.41
N LEU A 120 11.71 1.63 20.18
CA LEU A 120 10.43 0.97 20.00
C LEU A 120 9.54 1.87 19.16
N MET A 121 8.92 1.30 18.12
CA MET A 121 8.01 2.02 17.25
C MET A 121 6.68 1.27 17.17
N PHE A 122 5.59 2.00 17.03
CA PHE A 122 4.27 1.43 16.84
C PHE A 122 3.49 2.24 15.82
N HIS A 123 3.06 1.56 14.77
CA HIS A 123 2.21 2.10 13.71
C HIS A 123 0.93 1.29 13.66
N ALA A 124 -0.22 1.92 13.41
CA ALA A 124 -1.48 1.19 13.32
C ALA A 124 -2.49 1.96 12.47
N ASN A 125 -3.45 1.24 11.92
CA ASN A 125 -4.66 1.79 11.32
C ASN A 125 -5.87 0.93 11.70
N VAL A 126 -7.01 1.58 11.94
CA VAL A 126 -8.29 0.93 12.18
C VAL A 126 -9.39 1.70 11.47
N PHE A 127 -10.09 1.04 10.55
CA PHE A 127 -11.34 1.51 9.98
C PHE A 127 -12.51 0.71 10.52
N ILE A 128 -13.65 1.38 10.73
CA ILE A 128 -14.93 0.76 11.05
C ILE A 128 -15.88 1.18 9.94
N LEU A 129 -16.45 0.20 9.25
CA LEU A 129 -17.24 0.40 8.04
C LEU A 129 -18.65 -0.15 8.21
N ASP A 130 -19.63 0.61 7.73
CA ASP A 130 -20.95 0.13 7.32
C ASP A 130 -21.08 0.35 5.82
N GLU A 131 -21.03 -0.73 5.05
CA GLU A 131 -21.10 -0.71 3.60
C GLU A 131 -22.50 -1.11 3.14
N GLN A 132 -23.07 -0.31 2.24
CA GLN A 132 -24.39 -0.54 1.66
C GLN A 132 -24.30 -0.48 0.13
N GLN A 133 -24.58 -1.59 -0.55
CA GLN A 133 -24.44 -1.73 -2.00
C GLN A 133 -25.75 -2.14 -2.65
N SER A 134 -26.37 -1.21 -3.39
CA SER A 134 -27.58 -1.47 -4.16
C SER A 134 -27.26 -2.08 -5.53
N SER A 135 -27.32 -3.40 -5.66
CA SER A 135 -27.19 -4.13 -6.95
C SER A 135 -27.53 -5.62 -6.76
N PRO A 136 -27.95 -6.35 -7.80
CA PRO A 136 -28.04 -7.82 -7.73
C PRO A 136 -26.72 -8.53 -7.35
N ARG A 137 -25.57 -7.87 -7.59
CA ARG A 137 -24.23 -8.36 -7.22
C ARG A 137 -23.69 -7.72 -5.93
N GLY A 138 -24.37 -6.71 -5.39
CA GLY A 138 -23.93 -6.00 -4.20
C GLY A 138 -24.20 -6.79 -2.91
N GLY A 139 -23.52 -6.39 -1.84
CA GLY A 139 -23.82 -6.88 -0.50
C GLY A 139 -23.59 -5.78 0.54
N ASP A 140 -24.40 -5.79 1.59
CA ASP A 140 -24.24 -4.89 2.73
C ASP A 140 -23.40 -5.58 3.81
N LYS A 141 -22.58 -4.82 4.54
CA LYS A 141 -21.79 -5.37 5.65
C LYS A 141 -21.33 -4.30 6.64
N PHE A 142 -21.40 -4.66 7.92
CA PHE A 142 -20.65 -3.98 8.99
C PHE A 142 -19.37 -4.76 9.31
N PHE A 143 -18.21 -4.12 9.23
CA PHE A 143 -16.90 -4.77 9.43
C PHE A 143 -15.81 -3.76 9.81
N SER A 144 -14.61 -4.27 10.08
CA SER A 144 -13.41 -3.44 10.30
C SER A 144 -12.24 -4.00 9.53
N THR A 145 -11.55 -3.13 8.78
CA THR A 145 -10.21 -3.36 8.25
C THR A 145 -9.19 -2.70 9.17
N ASN A 146 -8.09 -3.39 9.47
CA ASN A 146 -7.15 -2.91 10.47
C ASN A 146 -5.80 -3.62 10.41
N TRP A 147 -4.79 -2.93 10.92
CA TRP A 147 -3.47 -3.49 11.13
C TRP A 147 -2.74 -2.80 12.28
N PHE A 148 -1.85 -3.56 12.94
CA PHE A 148 -1.04 -3.11 14.06
C PHE A 148 0.40 -3.57 13.86
N MET A 149 1.33 -2.64 13.89
CA MET A 149 2.73 -2.88 13.55
C MET A 149 3.68 -2.40 14.66
N PRO A 150 3.94 -3.24 15.68
CA PRO A 150 5.02 -3.01 16.62
C PRO A 150 6.37 -3.34 15.99
N MET A 151 7.36 -2.49 16.28
CA MET A 151 8.73 -2.63 15.81
C MET A 151 9.71 -2.35 16.95
N ALA A 152 10.87 -3.00 16.89
CA ALA A 152 11.98 -2.72 17.78
C ALA A 152 13.27 -2.68 16.97
N GLN A 153 14.01 -1.58 17.10
CA GLN A 153 15.24 -1.33 16.36
C GLN A 153 16.37 -0.99 17.32
N ARG A 154 17.59 -1.46 17.03
CA ARG A 154 18.79 -1.09 17.78
C ARG A 154 20.04 -1.16 16.91
N LYS A 155 21.08 -0.45 17.32
CA LYS A 155 22.42 -0.70 16.81
C LYS A 155 22.90 -2.09 17.27
N LEU A 156 23.46 -2.87 16.35
CA LEU A 156 24.03 -4.18 16.62
C LEU A 156 25.30 -4.34 15.77
N GLY A 157 26.46 -4.35 16.42
CA GLY A 157 27.75 -4.39 15.72
C GLY A 157 27.93 -3.17 14.80
N GLN A 158 28.21 -3.45 13.52
CA GLN A 158 28.38 -2.42 12.47
C GLN A 158 27.06 -2.02 11.81
N GLY A 159 25.96 -2.71 12.14
CA GLY A 159 24.67 -2.51 11.51
C GLY A 159 23.56 -2.05 12.45
N VAL A 160 22.37 -1.97 11.88
CA VAL A 160 21.11 -1.75 12.59
C VAL A 160 20.29 -3.03 12.49
N PHE A 161 19.87 -3.55 13.63
CA PHE A 161 18.98 -4.69 13.73
C PHE A 161 17.57 -4.20 14.00
N THR A 162 16.59 -4.68 13.24
CA THR A 162 15.18 -4.34 13.37
C THR A 162 14.35 -5.62 13.42
N THR A 163 13.41 -5.70 14.35
CA THR A 163 12.34 -6.70 14.33
C THR A 163 11.02 -6.00 14.05
N ARG A 164 10.21 -6.57 13.18
CA ARG A 164 8.91 -6.02 12.79
C ARG A 164 7.86 -7.11 12.81
N VAL A 165 6.70 -6.78 13.36
CA VAL A 165 5.51 -7.63 13.33
C VAL A 165 4.38 -6.79 12.79
N MET A 166 3.52 -7.37 11.95
CA MET A 166 2.28 -6.75 11.50
C MET A 166 1.13 -7.72 11.73
N LEU A 167 0.16 -7.31 12.54
CA LEU A 167 -1.00 -8.12 12.93
C LEU A 167 -2.28 -7.51 12.38
N SER A 168 -3.27 -8.35 12.04
CA SER A 168 -4.63 -7.93 11.70
C SER A 168 -5.67 -8.64 12.57
N LEU A 169 -6.73 -7.93 12.96
CA LEU A 169 -7.93 -8.52 13.57
C LEU A 169 -9.04 -8.75 12.54
N GLU A 170 -8.77 -8.54 11.25
CA GLU A 170 -9.72 -8.82 10.17
C GLU A 170 -10.33 -10.23 10.17
N PRO A 171 -9.60 -11.31 10.53
CA PRO A 171 -10.20 -12.64 10.65
C PRO A 171 -11.36 -12.71 11.66
N ALA A 172 -11.37 -11.83 12.66
CA ALA A 172 -12.44 -11.72 13.66
C ALA A 172 -13.49 -10.64 13.30
N THR A 173 -13.09 -9.57 12.61
CA THR A 173 -13.97 -8.43 12.32
C THR A 173 -14.65 -8.51 10.96
N VAL A 174 -14.18 -9.37 10.04
CA VAL A 174 -14.74 -9.61 8.71
C VAL A 174 -15.48 -10.96 8.70
N ALA A 175 -16.76 -10.92 9.07
CA ALA A 175 -17.59 -12.11 9.12
C ALA A 175 -17.71 -12.82 7.75
N ASN A 176 -17.77 -14.15 7.77
CA ASN A 176 -17.85 -15.03 6.60
C ASN A 176 -16.63 -14.96 5.66
N ARG A 177 -15.44 -14.58 6.17
CA ARG A 177 -14.14 -14.59 5.45
C ARG A 177 -14.12 -13.74 4.16
N ARG A 178 -14.96 -12.72 4.06
CA ARG A 178 -14.92 -11.74 2.97
C ARG A 178 -15.68 -10.49 3.34
N TYR A 179 -15.43 -9.36 2.70
CA TYR A 179 -16.33 -8.20 2.67
C TYR A 179 -16.72 -7.85 1.22
N PRO A 180 -17.85 -7.14 1.00
CA PRO A 180 -18.30 -6.76 -0.34
C PRO A 180 -17.28 -5.83 -1.04
N LEU A 181 -16.92 -6.13 -2.29
CA LEU A 181 -16.08 -5.27 -3.10
C LEU A 181 -16.35 -5.60 -4.57
N LEU A 182 -17.28 -4.87 -5.19
CA LEU A 182 -17.73 -5.14 -6.56
C LEU A 182 -16.55 -5.20 -7.53
N PHE A 183 -16.59 -6.16 -8.46
CA PHE A 183 -15.53 -6.43 -9.44
C PHE A 183 -14.21 -6.97 -8.87
N GLN A 184 -14.15 -7.28 -7.57
CA GLN A 184 -13.04 -8.03 -7.02
C GLN A 184 -13.20 -9.54 -7.27
N GLN A 185 -12.08 -10.20 -7.50
CA GLN A 185 -11.95 -11.65 -7.68
C GLN A 185 -10.67 -12.12 -7.01
N GLY A 186 -10.53 -13.44 -6.89
CA GLY A 186 -9.39 -14.10 -6.26
C GLY A 186 -9.85 -14.85 -5.02
N GLU A 187 -9.02 -15.81 -4.59
CA GLU A 187 -9.17 -16.48 -3.30
C GLU A 187 -10.52 -17.20 -3.07
N THR A 188 -10.68 -17.76 -1.86
CA THR A 188 -11.87 -18.55 -1.49
C THR A 188 -12.37 -18.26 -0.09
N ALA A 189 -13.67 -18.50 0.14
CA ALA A 189 -14.29 -18.49 1.46
C ALA A 189 -15.13 -19.77 1.66
N PHE A 190 -14.71 -20.62 2.60
CA PHE A 190 -15.26 -21.94 2.88
C PHE A 190 -15.21 -22.89 1.66
N GLY A 191 -14.13 -22.78 0.88
CA GLY A 191 -13.90 -23.49 -0.36
C GLY A 191 -14.76 -22.99 -1.52
N VAL A 192 -15.35 -21.80 -1.43
CA VAL A 192 -16.12 -21.18 -2.52
C VAL A 192 -15.34 -19.99 -3.07
N PRO A 193 -15.12 -19.89 -4.40
CA PRO A 193 -14.46 -18.73 -5.00
C PRO A 193 -15.13 -17.42 -4.61
N ILE A 194 -14.33 -16.40 -4.30
CA ILE A 194 -14.85 -15.07 -4.02
C ILE A 194 -15.01 -14.31 -5.34
N ALA A 195 -16.21 -13.79 -5.56
CA ALA A 195 -16.52 -12.84 -6.62
C ALA A 195 -17.29 -11.67 -6.00
N ASP A 196 -16.98 -10.45 -6.44
CA ASP A 196 -17.50 -9.20 -5.88
C ASP A 196 -17.26 -9.05 -4.38
N GLY A 197 -16.13 -9.57 -3.92
CA GLY A 197 -15.72 -9.49 -2.54
C GLY A 197 -14.22 -9.58 -2.39
N GLN A 198 -13.74 -9.15 -1.24
CA GLN A 198 -12.33 -9.23 -0.86
C GLN A 198 -12.21 -10.06 0.40
N HIS A 199 -11.20 -10.93 0.46
CA HIS A 199 -10.88 -11.68 1.67
C HIS A 199 -10.26 -10.76 2.73
N PRO A 200 -10.42 -11.07 4.03
CA PRO A 200 -9.64 -10.42 5.08
C PRO A 200 -8.15 -10.75 4.92
N HIS A 201 -7.30 -9.90 5.46
CA HIS A 201 -5.90 -10.27 5.70
C HIS A 201 -5.80 -11.34 6.79
N ASP A 202 -4.65 -12.02 6.79
CA ASP A 202 -4.24 -12.95 7.83
C ASP A 202 -3.96 -12.27 9.17
N PHE A 203 -4.13 -13.00 10.27
CA PHE A 203 -3.87 -12.50 11.62
C PHE A 203 -2.42 -12.03 11.77
N ILE A 204 -1.48 -12.73 11.13
CA ILE A 204 -0.08 -12.35 11.02
C ILE A 204 0.19 -12.01 9.55
N MET A 205 0.27 -10.71 9.24
CA MET A 205 0.61 -10.24 7.89
C MET A 205 2.12 -10.09 7.71
N GLU A 206 2.86 -9.91 8.80
CA GLU A 206 4.31 -9.83 8.74
C GLU A 206 4.95 -10.29 10.05
N LEU A 207 5.99 -11.09 9.94
CA LEU A 207 6.89 -11.44 11.02
C LEU A 207 8.32 -11.40 10.47
N ALA A 208 9.03 -10.29 10.68
CA ALA A 208 10.28 -10.03 9.98
C ALA A 208 11.42 -9.64 10.93
N VAL A 209 12.63 -10.04 10.52
CA VAL A 209 13.88 -9.49 11.03
C VAL A 209 14.65 -8.85 9.88
N LEU A 210 15.23 -7.69 10.16
CA LEU A 210 16.01 -6.92 9.22
C LEU A 210 17.37 -6.60 9.83
N TYR A 211 18.40 -6.63 8.99
CA TYR A 211 19.74 -6.23 9.36
C TYR A 211 20.37 -5.38 8.27
N ASP A 212 20.70 -4.14 8.61
CA ASP A 212 21.23 -3.15 7.68
C ASP A 212 22.69 -2.82 8.02
N LEU A 213 23.58 -3.19 7.11
CA LEU A 213 25.01 -2.90 7.19
C LEU A 213 25.32 -1.58 6.48
N LYS A 214 25.76 -0.58 7.25
CA LYS A 214 26.29 0.66 6.69
C LYS A 214 27.66 0.39 6.09
N LEU A 215 27.76 0.45 4.77
CA LEU A 215 29.03 0.29 4.03
C LEU A 215 29.75 1.63 3.82
N GLY A 216 29.04 2.74 4.02
CA GLY A 216 29.55 4.10 3.97
C GLY A 216 28.42 5.10 4.20
N GLU A 217 28.70 6.40 4.03
CA GLU A 217 27.68 7.46 4.24
C GLU A 217 26.49 7.35 3.28
N LYS A 218 26.72 6.81 2.08
CA LYS A 218 25.73 6.72 1.00
C LYS A 218 25.37 5.30 0.62
N SER A 219 25.90 4.29 1.31
CA SER A 219 25.80 2.89 0.90
C SER A 219 25.29 2.01 2.03
N LEU A 220 24.26 1.22 1.74
CA LEU A 220 23.64 0.30 2.68
C LEU A 220 23.45 -1.06 2.03
N LEU A 221 23.81 -2.11 2.76
CA LEU A 221 23.46 -3.48 2.43
C LEU A 221 22.42 -3.98 3.44
N SER A 222 21.23 -4.30 2.95
CA SER A 222 20.07 -4.68 3.74
C SER A 222 19.74 -6.15 3.55
N PHE A 223 19.46 -6.84 4.65
CA PHE A 223 18.95 -8.20 4.67
C PHE A 223 17.60 -8.21 5.35
N TYR A 224 16.65 -8.91 4.75
CA TYR A 224 15.29 -9.08 5.27
C TYR A 224 14.94 -10.56 5.23
N PHE A 225 14.49 -11.09 6.36
CA PHE A 225 14.01 -12.47 6.51
C PHE A 225 12.66 -12.43 7.21
N ALA A 226 11.67 -13.12 6.64
CA ALA A 226 10.34 -13.16 7.22
C ALA A 226 9.63 -14.49 6.90
N PRO A 227 9.18 -15.27 7.91
CA PRO A 227 8.30 -16.40 7.67
C PRO A 227 7.00 -15.99 6.95
N THR A 228 6.52 -14.78 7.19
CA THR A 228 5.44 -14.13 6.41
C THR A 228 5.80 -12.65 6.25
N GLY A 229 5.66 -12.10 5.04
CA GLY A 229 5.81 -10.67 4.79
C GLY A 229 5.96 -10.32 3.31
N ASP A 230 6.67 -9.24 3.02
CA ASP A 230 6.59 -8.58 1.70
C ASP A 230 7.92 -8.67 0.91
N PRO A 231 8.00 -9.51 -0.15
CA PRO A 231 9.17 -9.63 -1.01
C PRO A 231 9.37 -8.39 -1.89
N ALA A 232 10.52 -8.28 -2.55
CA ALA A 232 10.86 -7.15 -3.41
C ALA A 232 10.12 -7.19 -4.75
N ILE A 233 8.81 -6.97 -4.73
CA ILE A 233 7.92 -6.82 -5.89
C ILE A 233 6.80 -5.84 -5.52
N GLY A 234 6.44 -4.96 -6.44
CA GLY A 234 5.37 -4.02 -6.23
C GLY A 234 5.81 -2.73 -5.52
N PRO A 235 4.92 -1.73 -5.46
CA PRO A 235 5.05 -0.58 -4.57
C PRO A 235 4.86 -1.00 -3.11
N ALA A 236 4.84 -0.04 -2.19
CA ALA A 236 4.24 -0.27 -0.88
C ALA A 236 2.79 -0.78 -1.04
N ALA A 237 2.40 -1.78 -0.24
CA ALA A 237 1.05 -2.32 -0.20
C ALA A 237 0.01 -1.22 0.07
N TYR A 238 -1.20 -1.35 -0.50
CA TYR A 238 -2.22 -0.30 -0.46
C TYR A 238 -2.53 0.19 0.97
N ALA A 239 -2.56 -0.72 1.94
CA ALA A 239 -2.83 -0.39 3.35
C ALA A 239 -1.74 0.50 3.99
N HIS A 240 -0.53 0.52 3.41
CA HIS A 240 0.62 1.31 3.84
C HIS A 240 0.87 2.56 2.98
N ARG A 241 0.23 2.69 1.80
CA ARG A 241 0.47 3.83 0.90
C ARG A 241 -0.18 5.10 1.45
N ALA A 242 0.61 6.17 1.56
CA ALA A 242 0.09 7.46 2.00
C ALA A 242 -1.00 8.00 1.05
N SER A 243 -0.90 7.70 -0.25
CA SER A 243 -1.92 8.04 -1.26
C SER A 243 -3.27 7.35 -1.05
N ALA A 244 -3.29 6.23 -0.33
CA ALA A 244 -4.47 5.42 -0.03
C ALA A 244 -4.89 5.46 1.45
N SER A 245 -4.21 6.27 2.28
CA SER A 245 -4.30 6.21 3.75
C SER A 245 -5.69 6.40 4.33
N GLU A 246 -6.63 6.97 3.57
CA GLU A 246 -8.01 7.24 3.97
C GLU A 246 -9.03 6.35 3.22
N ASN A 247 -8.56 5.40 2.40
CA ASN A 247 -9.40 4.44 1.71
C ASN A 247 -9.36 3.08 2.43
N PRO A 248 -10.47 2.64 3.04
CA PRO A 248 -10.48 1.49 3.93
C PRO A 248 -10.59 0.14 3.19
N VAL A 249 -10.69 0.13 1.86
CA VAL A 249 -10.85 -1.08 1.05
C VAL A 249 -9.68 -1.27 0.08
N GLY A 250 -9.37 -2.54 -0.19
CA GLY A 250 -8.37 -2.96 -1.19
C GLY A 250 -8.56 -2.34 -2.57
N THR A 251 -7.47 -2.22 -3.33
CA THR A 251 -7.52 -1.88 -4.75
C THR A 251 -8.15 -3.04 -5.54
N LEU A 252 -8.88 -2.73 -6.59
CA LEU A 252 -9.29 -3.71 -7.59
C LEU A 252 -8.05 -4.39 -8.19
N GLY A 253 -6.98 -3.64 -8.44
CA GLY A 253 -5.72 -4.18 -8.98
C GLY A 253 -4.89 -5.04 -8.02
N HIS A 254 -5.33 -5.28 -6.77
CA HIS A 254 -4.51 -5.86 -5.70
C HIS A 254 -3.71 -7.12 -6.12
N HIS A 255 -4.36 -8.12 -6.71
CA HIS A 255 -3.73 -9.36 -7.17
C HIS A 255 -2.76 -9.20 -8.35
N GLN A 256 -2.81 -8.06 -9.06
CA GLN A 256 -1.87 -7.72 -10.13
C GLN A 256 -0.78 -6.74 -9.68
N GLU A 257 -0.97 -6.06 -8.56
CA GLU A 257 -0.16 -4.92 -8.14
C GLU A 257 0.69 -5.21 -6.89
N ASP A 258 0.08 -5.73 -5.82
CA ASP A 258 0.71 -5.81 -4.50
C ASP A 258 0.23 -6.99 -3.62
N SER A 259 -0.43 -8.03 -4.16
CA SER A 259 -0.90 -9.17 -3.33
C SER A 259 0.21 -9.95 -2.62
N THR A 260 1.44 -9.91 -3.13
CA THR A 260 2.59 -10.60 -2.51
C THR A 260 3.04 -10.00 -1.18
N HIS A 261 2.45 -8.90 -0.71
CA HIS A 261 2.83 -8.22 0.54
C HIS A 261 2.61 -9.05 1.82
N ILE A 262 1.93 -10.20 1.71
CA ILE A 262 1.73 -11.19 2.78
C ILE A 262 2.22 -12.58 2.35
N ALA A 263 3.24 -12.66 1.50
CA ALA A 263 3.80 -13.94 1.05
C ALA A 263 4.59 -14.63 2.16
N ASP A 264 4.76 -15.95 2.03
CA ASP A 264 5.48 -16.75 3.02
C ASP A 264 6.94 -17.02 2.64
N ASP A 265 7.73 -17.36 3.66
CA ASP A 265 9.12 -17.78 3.58
C ASP A 265 10.00 -16.82 2.75
N VAL A 266 9.91 -15.52 3.07
CA VAL A 266 10.56 -14.46 2.32
C VAL A 266 12.01 -14.23 2.78
N VAL A 267 12.92 -14.19 1.80
CA VAL A 267 14.30 -13.76 1.98
C VAL A 267 14.63 -12.70 0.94
N THR A 268 15.08 -11.53 1.38
CA THR A 268 15.42 -10.41 0.50
C THR A 268 16.80 -9.87 0.83
N VAL A 269 17.60 -9.60 -0.21
CA VAL A 269 18.83 -8.82 -0.13
C VAL A 269 18.67 -7.53 -0.94
N GLY A 270 19.06 -6.41 -0.36
CA GLY A 270 18.97 -5.09 -1.00
C GLY A 270 20.28 -4.33 -0.89
N PHE A 271 20.66 -3.64 -1.96
CA PHE A 271 21.78 -2.71 -1.96
C PHE A 271 21.28 -1.31 -2.32
N THR A 272 21.43 -0.37 -1.39
CA THR A 272 21.08 1.05 -1.57
C THR A 272 22.34 1.87 -1.74
N HIS A 273 22.39 2.71 -2.78
CA HIS A 273 23.45 3.68 -2.99
C HIS A 273 22.91 5.03 -3.44
N GLY A 274 23.08 6.04 -2.59
CA GLY A 274 22.58 7.39 -2.86
C GLY A 274 21.06 7.38 -3.04
N ILE A 275 20.60 7.59 -4.28
CA ILE A 275 19.17 7.66 -4.66
C ILE A 275 18.62 6.35 -5.23
N ALA A 276 19.44 5.31 -5.38
CA ALA A 276 19.06 4.08 -6.06
C ALA A 276 19.11 2.89 -5.11
N ARG A 277 18.19 1.94 -5.27
CA ARG A 277 18.20 0.66 -4.55
C ARG A 277 17.84 -0.47 -5.50
N VAL A 278 18.63 -1.54 -5.46
CA VAL A 278 18.38 -2.79 -6.18
C VAL A 278 18.17 -3.90 -5.17
N GLU A 279 17.15 -4.72 -5.40
CA GLU A 279 16.75 -5.79 -4.50
C GLU A 279 16.48 -7.08 -5.27
N ALA A 280 16.72 -8.20 -4.60
CA ALA A 280 16.33 -9.53 -5.05
C ALA A 280 15.74 -10.32 -3.89
N SER A 281 14.67 -11.07 -4.16
CA SER A 281 13.97 -11.88 -3.18
C SER A 281 13.72 -13.30 -3.66
N GLY A 282 13.76 -14.25 -2.73
CA GLY A 282 13.13 -15.55 -2.85
C GLY A 282 11.98 -15.66 -1.85
N PHE A 283 10.89 -16.32 -2.24
CA PHE A 283 9.70 -16.51 -1.40
C PHE A 283 8.90 -17.74 -1.83
N HIS A 284 7.95 -18.18 -1.00
CA HIS A 284 6.94 -19.16 -1.37
C HIS A 284 5.82 -18.47 -2.16
N GLY A 285 5.56 -18.92 -3.39
CA GLY A 285 4.66 -18.20 -4.32
C GLY A 285 3.17 -18.31 -4.05
N ARG A 286 2.75 -19.35 -3.31
CA ARG A 286 1.35 -19.61 -2.98
C ARG A 286 0.80 -18.49 -2.10
N GLU A 287 -0.36 -17.94 -2.47
CA GLU A 287 -1.06 -16.98 -1.59
C GLU A 287 -1.56 -17.70 -0.31
N PRO A 288 -1.63 -17.00 0.85
CA PRO A 288 -2.14 -17.58 2.09
C PRO A 288 -3.51 -18.21 1.91
N ASP A 289 -3.76 -19.28 2.67
CA ASP A 289 -5.01 -20.02 2.56
C ASP A 289 -6.20 -19.27 3.19
N GLU A 290 -7.40 -19.83 3.06
CA GLU A 290 -8.60 -19.20 3.62
C GLU A 290 -8.69 -19.28 5.17
N PHE A 291 -7.74 -19.92 5.85
CA PHE A 291 -7.62 -20.10 7.30
C PHE A 291 -6.65 -19.07 7.92
N ARG A 292 -7.12 -17.82 7.88
CA ARG A 292 -6.48 -16.55 8.27
C ARG A 292 -5.91 -16.40 9.68
N TRP A 293 -5.78 -17.47 10.47
CA TRP A 293 -5.23 -17.44 11.83
C TRP A 293 -3.84 -18.06 11.93
N GLY A 294 -3.41 -18.77 10.88
CA GLY A 294 -2.13 -19.48 10.84
C GLY A 294 -0.99 -18.64 10.26
N ILE A 295 0.15 -19.31 10.10
CA ILE A 295 1.22 -18.94 9.18
C ILE A 295 1.30 -20.12 8.22
N ASP A 296 1.19 -19.83 6.93
CA ASP A 296 1.41 -20.82 5.88
C ASP A 296 2.92 -20.93 5.59
N GLN A 297 3.37 -22.12 5.19
CA GLN A 297 4.78 -22.35 4.89
C GLN A 297 4.94 -23.33 3.73
N GLY A 298 6.00 -23.13 2.97
CA GLY A 298 6.32 -23.95 1.82
C GLY A 298 7.79 -23.89 1.44
N LYS A 299 8.06 -24.28 0.20
CA LYS A 299 9.39 -24.14 -0.40
C LYS A 299 9.52 -22.73 -0.97
N ILE A 300 10.71 -22.16 -0.86
CA ILE A 300 11.09 -20.99 -1.66
C ILE A 300 11.17 -21.45 -3.12
N ASP A 301 10.11 -21.20 -3.89
CA ASP A 301 9.93 -21.62 -5.28
C ASP A 301 9.72 -20.45 -6.24
N SER A 302 9.63 -19.24 -5.70
CA SER A 302 9.37 -18.00 -6.42
C SER A 302 10.49 -16.99 -6.17
N TRP A 303 10.66 -16.06 -7.10
CA TRP A 303 11.68 -15.03 -6.98
C TRP A 303 11.24 -13.71 -7.61
N SER A 304 11.81 -12.61 -7.12
CA SER A 304 11.57 -11.28 -7.65
C SER A 304 12.81 -10.41 -7.63
N THR A 305 12.78 -9.34 -8.42
CA THR A 305 13.72 -8.23 -8.34
C THR A 305 12.98 -6.90 -8.40
N ARG A 306 13.53 -5.90 -7.70
CA ARG A 306 13.01 -4.52 -7.72
C ARG A 306 14.15 -3.52 -7.84
N LEU A 307 13.92 -2.51 -8.68
CA LEU A 307 14.73 -1.31 -8.76
C LEU A 307 13.90 -0.14 -8.26
N THR A 308 14.40 0.59 -7.27
CA THR A 308 13.79 1.80 -6.70
C THR A 308 14.71 3.00 -6.89
N MET A 309 14.14 4.15 -7.23
CA MET A 309 14.83 5.42 -7.47
C MET A 309 14.12 6.57 -6.74
N GLU A 310 14.85 7.34 -5.94
CA GLU A 310 14.38 8.54 -5.24
C GLU A 310 15.20 9.77 -5.61
N PRO A 311 14.97 10.38 -6.79
CA PRO A 311 15.80 11.48 -7.30
C PRO A 311 15.73 12.76 -6.44
N GLY A 312 14.77 12.83 -5.52
CA GLY A 312 14.67 13.86 -4.51
C GLY A 312 13.62 13.46 -3.46
N LYS A 313 13.53 14.23 -2.37
CA LYS A 313 12.71 13.86 -1.21
C LYS A 313 11.23 13.61 -1.50
N ASN A 314 10.70 14.19 -2.57
CA ASN A 314 9.28 14.17 -2.89
C ASN A 314 8.90 13.12 -3.92
N TRP A 315 9.85 12.38 -4.47
CA TRP A 315 9.62 11.40 -5.55
C TRP A 315 10.17 10.04 -5.18
N SER A 316 9.38 9.00 -5.45
CA SER A 316 9.84 7.62 -5.41
C SER A 316 9.30 6.89 -6.64
N GLY A 317 10.15 6.18 -7.35
CA GLY A 317 9.77 5.39 -8.51
C GLY A 317 10.33 3.98 -8.38
N GLN A 318 9.57 2.98 -8.80
CA GLN A 318 10.06 1.61 -8.86
C GLN A 318 9.60 0.87 -10.11
N TYR A 319 10.40 -0.12 -10.49
CA TYR A 319 10.01 -1.18 -11.41
C TYR A 319 10.41 -2.53 -10.80
N SER A 320 9.53 -3.52 -10.91
CA SER A 320 9.79 -4.85 -10.39
C SER A 320 9.31 -5.95 -11.33
N TYR A 321 9.93 -7.12 -11.21
CA TYR A 321 9.54 -8.33 -11.93
C TYR A 321 9.60 -9.55 -10.99
N ALA A 322 8.67 -10.48 -11.13
CA ALA A 322 8.70 -11.77 -10.44
C ALA A 322 8.27 -12.93 -11.34
N ARG A 323 8.79 -14.11 -10.99
CA ARG A 323 8.27 -15.42 -11.37
C ARG A 323 7.65 -16.02 -10.12
N ILE A 324 6.35 -16.30 -10.18
CA ILE A 324 5.56 -16.76 -9.04
C ILE A 324 5.04 -18.16 -9.38
N ALA A 325 5.47 -19.14 -8.61
CA ALA A 325 5.07 -20.52 -8.78
C ALA A 325 3.69 -20.74 -8.15
N SER A 326 2.73 -21.20 -8.96
CA SER A 326 1.39 -21.58 -8.54
C SER A 326 0.73 -20.67 -7.46
N PRO A 327 0.56 -19.36 -7.68
CA PRO A 327 0.01 -18.46 -6.66
C PRO A 327 -1.45 -18.78 -6.29
N GLU A 328 -2.30 -19.03 -7.30
CA GLU A 328 -3.75 -19.07 -7.12
C GLU A 328 -4.25 -20.46 -6.68
N ALA A 329 -5.02 -20.52 -5.60
CA ALA A 329 -5.69 -21.76 -5.17
C ALA A 329 -6.70 -22.26 -6.22
N LEU A 330 -7.30 -21.35 -7.00
CA LEU A 330 -8.23 -21.65 -8.09
C LEU A 330 -7.53 -22.24 -9.32
N PHE A 331 -6.22 -22.00 -9.47
CA PHE A 331 -5.41 -22.48 -10.59
C PHE A 331 -4.10 -23.07 -10.06
N PRO A 332 -4.16 -24.18 -9.30
CA PRO A 332 -3.04 -24.67 -8.49
C PRO A 332 -1.90 -25.31 -9.30
N GLY A 333 -1.96 -25.29 -10.63
CA GLY A 333 -0.88 -25.73 -11.51
C GLY A 333 -0.36 -24.61 -12.42
N GLU A 334 -0.82 -23.37 -12.23
CA GLU A 334 -0.50 -22.25 -13.09
C GLU A 334 0.56 -21.36 -12.47
N ASP A 335 1.73 -21.29 -13.10
CA ASP A 335 2.75 -20.31 -12.75
C ASP A 335 2.47 -18.95 -13.42
N GLN A 336 2.92 -17.87 -12.79
CA GLN A 336 2.71 -16.51 -13.28
C GLN A 336 4.02 -15.72 -13.41
N GLU A 337 4.05 -14.81 -14.38
CA GLU A 337 4.98 -13.68 -14.39
C GLU A 337 4.24 -12.43 -13.92
N ARG A 338 4.85 -11.64 -13.03
CA ARG A 338 4.29 -10.37 -12.58
C ARG A 338 5.28 -9.24 -12.78
N MET A 339 4.82 -8.15 -13.38
CA MET A 339 5.56 -6.91 -13.58
C MET A 339 4.79 -5.78 -12.90
N THR A 340 5.50 -4.89 -12.22
CA THR A 340 4.88 -3.67 -11.70
C THR A 340 5.77 -2.47 -12.01
N ALA A 341 5.14 -1.31 -12.16
CA ALA A 341 5.84 -0.04 -12.12
C ALA A 341 4.98 0.98 -11.38
N SER A 342 5.62 1.84 -10.59
CA SER A 342 4.91 2.92 -9.92
C SER A 342 5.74 4.18 -9.81
N VAL A 343 5.04 5.32 -9.78
CA VAL A 343 5.60 6.62 -9.43
C VAL A 343 4.76 7.21 -8.32
N MET A 344 5.43 7.60 -7.25
CA MET A 344 4.86 8.25 -6.08
C MET A 344 5.38 9.67 -5.97
N TYR A 345 4.48 10.59 -5.62
CA TYR A 345 4.81 11.98 -5.35
C TYR A 345 4.17 12.43 -4.04
N ASN A 346 4.97 12.96 -3.13
CA ASN A 346 4.48 13.59 -1.91
C ASN A 346 4.96 15.04 -1.82
N ARG A 347 4.01 15.96 -1.62
CA ARG A 347 4.30 17.39 -1.39
C ARG A 347 3.89 17.81 0.01
N PRO A 348 4.84 18.02 0.93
CA PRO A 348 4.56 18.66 2.21
C PRO A 348 4.16 20.13 2.02
N PHE A 349 3.27 20.62 2.88
CA PHE A 349 2.94 22.05 3.00
C PHE A 349 2.55 22.36 4.46
N HIS A 350 2.29 23.64 4.77
CA HIS A 350 1.93 24.04 6.14
C HIS A 350 0.68 23.28 6.61
N GLU A 351 0.80 22.57 7.74
CA GLU A 351 -0.28 21.74 8.31
C GLU A 351 -0.84 20.67 7.35
N GLY A 352 -0.02 20.12 6.47
CA GLY A 352 -0.51 19.09 5.55
C GLY A 352 0.49 18.48 4.59
N SER A 353 0.00 17.55 3.78
CA SER A 353 0.75 16.89 2.72
C SER A 353 -0.19 16.42 1.61
N TRP A 354 0.33 16.29 0.40
CA TRP A 354 -0.41 15.75 -0.74
C TRP A 354 0.36 14.58 -1.34
N ALA A 355 -0.13 13.37 -1.08
CA ALA A 355 0.46 12.11 -1.53
C ALA A 355 -0.31 11.57 -2.74
N ASN A 356 0.42 11.13 -3.75
CA ASN A 356 -0.11 10.65 -5.03
C ASN A 356 0.67 9.42 -5.47
N THR A 357 -0.03 8.44 -6.05
CA THR A 357 0.59 7.24 -6.64
C THR A 357 -0.07 6.97 -7.98
N LEU A 358 0.75 6.75 -9.02
CA LEU A 358 0.35 6.10 -10.25
C LEU A 358 1.02 4.73 -10.30
N LEU A 359 0.22 3.70 -10.54
CA LEU A 359 0.64 2.30 -10.46
C LEU A 359 0.11 1.53 -11.68
N TRP A 360 0.97 0.68 -12.21
CA TRP A 360 0.66 -0.29 -13.23
C TRP A 360 1.11 -1.68 -12.76
N GLY A 361 0.19 -2.64 -12.82
CA GLY A 361 0.47 -4.06 -12.64
C GLY A 361 0.18 -4.84 -13.91
N ARG A 362 1.02 -5.82 -14.22
CA ARG A 362 0.81 -6.78 -15.30
C ARG A 362 1.10 -8.18 -14.80
N THR A 363 0.11 -9.06 -14.93
CA THR A 363 0.24 -10.48 -14.66
C THR A 363 0.07 -11.25 -15.97
N ARG A 364 0.97 -12.20 -16.21
CA ARG A 364 0.88 -13.14 -17.34
C ARG A 364 0.85 -14.57 -16.81
N SER A 365 -0.16 -15.31 -17.23
CA SER A 365 -0.21 -16.76 -17.04
C SER A 365 0.87 -17.43 -17.88
N LEU A 366 1.64 -18.35 -17.29
CA LEU A 366 2.58 -19.17 -18.05
C LEU A 366 1.92 -20.44 -18.60
N GLN A 367 0.72 -20.77 -18.15
CA GLN A 367 -0.03 -21.93 -18.63
C GLN A 367 -0.68 -21.66 -19.99
N ASP A 368 -1.34 -20.51 -20.15
CA ASP A 368 -2.10 -20.18 -21.37
C ASP A 368 -1.66 -18.88 -22.06
N ASN A 369 -0.67 -18.17 -21.51
CA ASN A 369 -0.17 -16.87 -22.00
C ASN A 369 -1.19 -15.72 -21.96
N SER A 370 -2.28 -15.86 -21.21
CA SER A 370 -3.18 -14.74 -20.94
C SER A 370 -2.45 -13.62 -20.20
N ILE A 371 -2.81 -12.36 -20.51
CA ILE A 371 -2.19 -11.17 -19.94
C ILE A 371 -3.28 -10.26 -19.39
N PHE A 372 -3.13 -9.89 -18.12
CA PHE A 372 -4.03 -8.98 -17.43
C PHE A 372 -3.23 -7.77 -16.94
N ASN A 373 -3.73 -6.57 -17.25
CA ASN A 373 -3.16 -5.30 -16.80
C ASN A 373 -4.12 -4.64 -15.81
N SER A 374 -3.53 -3.97 -14.83
CA SER A 374 -4.20 -3.08 -13.89
C SER A 374 -3.53 -1.73 -13.90
N TYR A 375 -4.32 -0.69 -13.69
CA TYR A 375 -3.88 0.68 -13.58
C TYR A 375 -4.62 1.32 -12.42
N THR A 376 -3.85 1.93 -11.51
CA THR A 376 -4.38 2.58 -10.33
C THR A 376 -3.78 3.98 -10.19
N PHE A 377 -4.64 4.97 -10.03
CA PHE A 377 -4.26 6.31 -9.57
C PHE A 377 -4.90 6.56 -8.21
N GLU A 378 -4.08 6.93 -7.23
CA GLU A 378 -4.50 7.28 -5.88
C GLU A 378 -3.99 8.68 -5.53
N SER A 379 -4.80 9.44 -4.81
CA SER A 379 -4.41 10.76 -4.32
C SER A 379 -5.08 11.02 -2.96
N THR A 380 -4.29 11.42 -1.98
CA THR A 380 -4.77 11.85 -0.66
C THR A 380 -4.09 13.16 -0.26
N ALA A 381 -4.89 14.18 0.02
CA ALA A 381 -4.46 15.46 0.54
C ALA A 381 -4.90 15.60 2.00
N ARG A 382 -3.94 15.67 2.93
CA ARG A 382 -4.16 16.06 4.33
C ARG A 382 -3.96 17.57 4.46
N PHE A 383 -4.91 18.29 5.03
CA PHE A 383 -4.85 19.75 5.18
C PHE A 383 -5.44 20.23 6.51
N ARG A 384 -4.99 21.40 6.99
CA ARG A 384 -5.36 21.96 8.31
C ARG A 384 -5.18 20.93 9.43
N ALA A 385 -4.09 20.17 9.36
CA ALA A 385 -3.65 19.10 10.26
C ALA A 385 -4.56 17.87 10.40
N ARG A 386 -5.87 17.95 10.11
CA ARG A 386 -6.83 16.88 10.44
C ARG A 386 -7.84 16.55 9.34
N ASN A 387 -7.93 17.36 8.28
CA ASN A 387 -8.88 17.11 7.21
C ASN A 387 -8.20 16.33 6.09
N HIS A 388 -8.95 15.44 5.45
CA HIS A 388 -8.46 14.66 4.34
C HIS A 388 -9.44 14.74 3.17
N LEU A 389 -8.88 14.81 1.96
CA LEU A 389 -9.62 14.62 0.72
C LEU A 389 -8.86 13.58 -0.08
N TRP A 390 -9.54 12.51 -0.50
CA TRP A 390 -8.92 11.43 -1.23
C TRP A 390 -9.74 11.01 -2.45
N THR A 391 -9.07 10.37 -3.40
CA THR A 391 -9.68 9.76 -4.57
C THR A 391 -8.86 8.56 -5.05
N ARG A 392 -9.53 7.58 -5.65
CA ARG A 392 -8.92 6.45 -6.33
C ARG A 392 -9.64 6.23 -7.66
N ILE A 393 -8.87 6.02 -8.73
CA ILE A 393 -9.36 5.68 -10.07
C ILE A 393 -8.64 4.41 -10.51
N GLU A 394 -9.41 3.41 -10.94
CA GLU A 394 -8.89 2.09 -11.25
C GLU A 394 -9.40 1.57 -12.60
N SER A 395 -8.54 0.84 -13.30
CA SER A 395 -8.90 0.07 -14.48
C SER A 395 -8.16 -1.27 -14.40
N ALA A 396 -8.89 -2.34 -14.11
CA ALA A 396 -8.34 -3.67 -13.96
C ALA A 396 -8.96 -4.62 -14.99
N GLN A 397 -8.11 -5.31 -15.76
CA GLN A 397 -8.52 -6.44 -16.58
C GLN A 397 -8.78 -7.64 -15.68
N ARG A 398 -9.86 -8.37 -15.96
CA ARG A 398 -10.36 -9.47 -15.13
C ARG A 398 -10.50 -10.73 -15.96
N SER A 399 -10.29 -11.87 -15.32
CA SER A 399 -10.56 -13.16 -15.94
C SER A 399 -12.06 -13.47 -15.87
N ASN A 400 -12.47 -14.62 -16.39
CA ASN A 400 -13.84 -15.10 -16.29
C ASN A 400 -14.21 -15.61 -14.88
N GLU A 401 -13.32 -15.53 -13.88
CA GLU A 401 -13.62 -15.85 -12.47
C GLU A 401 -14.76 -15.01 -11.90
N LEU A 402 -14.92 -13.77 -12.38
CA LEU A 402 -16.07 -12.93 -12.05
C LEU A 402 -17.39 -13.48 -12.60
N ILE A 403 -17.35 -14.40 -13.56
CA ILE A 403 -18.53 -15.03 -14.16
C ILE A 403 -18.73 -16.39 -13.49
N LEU A 404 -19.42 -16.36 -12.35
CA LEU A 404 -19.68 -17.55 -11.54
C LEU A 404 -20.31 -18.68 -12.37
N GLY A 405 -19.61 -19.81 -12.43
CA GLY A 405 -20.11 -21.05 -13.02
C GLY A 405 -19.64 -21.37 -14.43
N GLU A 406 -18.82 -20.51 -15.05
CA GLU A 406 -18.23 -20.78 -16.38
C GLU A 406 -16.95 -21.64 -16.32
N SER A 407 -16.19 -21.57 -15.22
CA SER A 407 -14.97 -22.36 -15.05
C SER A 407 -15.20 -23.65 -14.22
N PRO A 408 -14.56 -24.78 -14.58
CA PRO A 408 -14.47 -25.93 -13.70
C PRO A 408 -13.63 -25.57 -12.46
N LEU A 409 -14.04 -26.03 -11.27
CA LEU A 409 -13.32 -25.77 -10.04
C LEU A 409 -12.33 -26.89 -9.74
N PRO A 410 -11.14 -26.58 -9.19
CA PRO A 410 -10.22 -27.58 -8.65
C PRO A 410 -10.86 -28.51 -7.61
N PRO A 411 -10.29 -29.72 -7.39
CA PRO A 411 -10.70 -30.60 -6.32
C PRO A 411 -10.71 -29.89 -4.96
N GLY A 412 -11.77 -30.11 -4.16
CA GLY A 412 -11.93 -29.49 -2.84
C GLY A 412 -12.71 -28.18 -2.83
N LEU A 413 -12.88 -27.52 -3.99
CA LEU A 413 -13.67 -26.30 -4.11
C LEU A 413 -15.11 -26.57 -4.56
N ARG A 414 -16.02 -25.72 -4.11
CA ARG A 414 -17.47 -25.82 -4.32
C ARG A 414 -18.00 -24.57 -5.01
N ARG A 415 -19.00 -24.75 -5.86
CA ARG A 415 -19.77 -23.62 -6.41
C ARG A 415 -20.62 -23.00 -5.32
N ALA A 416 -20.78 -21.68 -5.36
CA ALA A 416 -21.76 -21.00 -4.52
C ALA A 416 -23.15 -21.62 -4.78
N SER A 417 -23.85 -21.99 -3.71
CA SER A 417 -25.23 -22.49 -3.80
C SER A 417 -26.17 -21.33 -4.12
N GLY A 418 -26.27 -20.96 -5.40
CA GLY A 418 -27.23 -19.96 -5.83
C GLY A 418 -28.67 -20.43 -5.55
N ARG A 419 -29.47 -19.60 -4.88
CA ARG A 419 -30.93 -19.63 -5.02
C ARG A 419 -31.21 -19.56 -6.52
N ARG A 420 -31.64 -20.67 -7.12
CA ARG A 420 -32.10 -20.68 -8.51
C ARG A 420 -33.19 -19.62 -8.66
N SER A 421 -32.92 -18.54 -9.39
CA SER A 421 -33.99 -17.84 -10.08
C SER A 421 -34.59 -18.86 -11.05
N ARG A 422 -35.79 -19.35 -10.75
CA ARG A 422 -36.57 -20.15 -11.69
C ARG A 422 -36.93 -19.23 -12.86
N VAL A 423 -36.12 -19.23 -13.90
CA VAL A 423 -36.60 -18.86 -15.23
C VAL A 423 -37.50 -20.01 -15.67
N PRO A 424 -38.81 -19.79 -15.91
CA PRO A 424 -39.65 -20.85 -16.44
C PRO A 424 -39.16 -21.19 -17.85
N ALA A 425 -38.79 -22.44 -18.07
CA ALA A 425 -38.55 -22.96 -19.40
C ALA A 425 -39.89 -22.99 -20.14
N THR A 426 -40.13 -22.04 -21.04
CA THR A 426 -41.15 -22.20 -22.08
C THR A 426 -40.59 -23.15 -23.13
N SER A 427 -40.82 -24.45 -22.95
CA SER A 427 -40.66 -25.44 -24.01
C SER A 427 -41.97 -25.51 -24.81
N SER A 428 -42.01 -24.91 -25.99
CA SER A 428 -42.94 -25.30 -27.04
C SER A 428 -42.10 -25.75 -28.23
N VAL A 429 -41.81 -27.06 -28.25
CA VAL A 429 -41.30 -27.76 -29.42
C VAL A 429 -42.47 -27.93 -30.38
N LEU A 430 -42.45 -27.23 -31.50
CA LEU A 430 -43.23 -27.59 -32.69
C LEU A 430 -42.28 -28.35 -33.61
N GLY A 431 -42.42 -29.67 -33.65
CA GLY A 431 -41.79 -30.50 -34.68
C GLY A 431 -42.65 -30.49 -35.96
N PRO A 432 -42.05 -30.45 -37.16
CA PRO A 432 -42.80 -30.65 -38.40
C PRO A 432 -43.07 -32.14 -38.60
N SER A 433 -44.34 -32.46 -38.79
CA SER A 433 -44.85 -33.77 -39.21
C SER A 433 -44.48 -34.07 -40.66
N GLU A 434 -43.90 -35.25 -40.90
CA GLU A 434 -43.81 -35.89 -42.21
C GLU A 434 -45.21 -36.10 -42.81
N VAL A 435 -45.36 -35.76 -44.08
CA VAL A 435 -46.51 -36.16 -44.91
C VAL A 435 -45.96 -36.98 -46.07
N THR A 436 -46.16 -38.29 -45.99
CA THR A 436 -46.23 -39.20 -47.14
C THR A 436 -47.70 -39.35 -47.54
N GLY A 437 -48.00 -39.07 -48.81
CA GLY A 437 -49.32 -39.20 -49.41
C GLY A 437 -49.37 -38.52 -50.77
#